data_AF-A0A523MLR4-F1
#
_entry.id   AF-A0A523MLR4-F1
#
_cell.length_a   1.000
_cell.length_b   1.000
_cell.length_c   1.000
_cell.angle_alpha   90.00
_cell.angle_beta   90.00
_cell.angle_gamma   90.00
#
_symmetry.space_group_name_H-M   'P 1'
#
loop_
_entity.id
_entity.type
_entity.pdbx_description
1 polymer ?
#
loop_
_entity_poly.entity_id
_entity_poly.type
_entity_poly.pdbx_seq_one_letter_code
_entity_poly.pdbx_strand_id
1 'polypeptide(L)'
;GLEGGVTTGEPLVVRVAMKPLSSLTRPLDSVDVRTGQPARAERERSDVCAVPAAGVVGEAMLALVLADALREKFGGDTLNDMRAAWEAYLARVNSVEFGDE
;
A
#
# COMPACT_ATOMS: atom_id res chain seq x y z
N GLY A 1 -13.49 7.34 1.33
CA GLY A 1 -12.09 6.95 1.53
C GLY A 1 -11.17 8.03 1.01
N LEU A 2 -11.17 8.26 -0.31
CA LEU A 2 -10.43 9.34 -0.97
C LEU A 2 -11.32 10.06 -1.98
N GLU A 3 -11.22 11.39 -2.02
CA GLU A 3 -11.79 12.25 -3.05
C GLU A 3 -10.76 13.32 -3.41
N GLY A 4 -10.53 13.56 -4.70
CA GLY A 4 -9.53 14.53 -5.15
C GLY A 4 -8.10 14.29 -4.64
N GLY A 5 -7.78 13.06 -4.23
CA GLY A 5 -6.47 12.71 -3.64
C GLY A 5 -6.35 12.96 -2.14
N VAL A 6 -7.44 13.34 -1.45
CA VAL A 6 -7.45 13.64 0.00
C VAL A 6 -8.36 12.66 0.73
N THR A 7 -7.99 12.29 1.96
CA THR A 7 -8.81 11.42 2.82
C THR A 7 -10.09 12.12 3.26
N THR A 8 -11.22 11.42 3.14
CA THR A 8 -12.56 11.98 3.43
C THR A 8 -13.04 11.71 4.85
N GLY A 9 -12.28 10.97 5.66
CA GLY A 9 -12.71 10.46 6.98
C GLY A 9 -13.40 9.09 6.92
N GLU A 10 -13.97 8.72 5.78
CA GLU A 10 -14.53 7.38 5.53
C GLU A 10 -13.44 6.30 5.38
N PRO A 11 -13.77 5.00 5.56
CA PRO A 11 -12.82 3.91 5.38
C PRO A 11 -12.04 3.98 4.07
N LEU A 12 -10.72 3.78 4.16
CA LEU A 12 -9.85 3.67 2.99
C LEU A 12 -9.84 2.21 2.50
N VAL A 13 -10.43 1.97 1.34
CA VAL A 13 -10.52 0.63 0.72
C VAL A 13 -9.60 0.56 -0.49
N VAL A 14 -8.57 -0.28 -0.39
CA VAL A 14 -7.60 -0.51 -1.47
C VAL A 14 -7.72 -1.95 -1.95
N ARG A 15 -7.73 -2.16 -3.27
CA ARG A 15 -7.72 -3.49 -3.90
C ARG A 15 -6.46 -3.63 -4.74
N VAL A 16 -5.76 -4.74 -4.58
CA VAL A 16 -4.49 -5.01 -5.26
C VAL A 16 -4.64 -6.24 -6.14
N ALA A 17 -4.19 -6.13 -7.38
CA ALA A 17 -4.09 -7.25 -8.30
C ALA A 17 -2.66 -7.82 -8.25
N MET A 18 -2.54 -9.07 -7.81
CA MET A 18 -1.28 -9.79 -7.81
C MET A 18 -1.27 -10.79 -8.98
N LYS A 19 -0.27 -10.71 -9.86
CA LYS A 19 -0.07 -11.74 -10.87
C LYS A 19 0.32 -13.07 -10.21
N PRO A 20 0.07 -14.23 -10.86
CA PRO A 20 0.65 -15.49 -10.41
C PRO A 20 2.17 -15.42 -10.32
N LEU A 21 2.73 -16.28 -9.48
CA LEU A 21 4.17 -16.40 -9.33
C LEU A 21 4.80 -16.86 -10.64
N SER A 22 5.92 -16.25 -11.01
CA SER A 22 6.52 -16.44 -12.35
C SER A 22 7.02 -17.85 -12.59
N SER A 23 7.57 -18.52 -11.56
CA SER A 23 8.10 -19.88 -11.67
C SER A 23 6.97 -20.90 -11.54
N LEU A 24 6.81 -21.77 -12.53
CA LEU A 24 5.76 -22.78 -12.57
C LEU A 24 6.34 -24.19 -12.48
N THR A 25 5.59 -25.12 -11.87
CA THR A 25 5.96 -26.55 -11.83
C THR A 25 6.06 -27.15 -13.23
N ARG A 26 5.27 -26.64 -14.18
CA ARG A 26 5.46 -26.89 -15.61
C ARG A 26 6.19 -25.66 -16.18
N PRO A 27 7.51 -25.76 -16.43
CA PRO A 27 8.29 -24.63 -16.94
C PRO A 27 7.70 -24.08 -18.23
N LEU A 28 7.78 -22.77 -18.43
CA LEU A 28 7.44 -22.13 -19.70
C LEU A 28 8.65 -22.13 -20.64
N ASP A 29 8.41 -21.90 -21.93
CA ASP A 29 9.49 -21.66 -22.89
C ASP A 29 10.19 -20.34 -22.58
N SER A 30 11.51 -20.36 -22.69
CA SER A 30 12.41 -19.24 -22.42
C SER A 30 13.64 -19.34 -23.34
N VAL A 31 14.65 -18.51 -23.08
CA VAL A 31 15.92 -18.47 -23.82
C VAL A 31 17.07 -18.46 -22.82
N ASP A 32 18.11 -19.26 -23.08
CA ASP A 32 19.39 -19.16 -22.36
C ASP A 32 20.09 -17.86 -22.77
N VAL A 33 20.27 -16.94 -21.83
CA VAL A 33 20.85 -15.61 -22.06
C VAL A 33 22.34 -15.65 -22.46
N ARG A 34 23.05 -16.76 -22.24
CA ARG A 34 24.47 -16.92 -22.63
C ARG A 34 24.62 -17.44 -24.05
N THR A 35 23.73 -18.35 -24.47
CA THR A 35 23.85 -19.06 -25.75
C THR A 35 22.84 -18.59 -26.80
N GLY A 36 21.79 -17.87 -26.39
CA GLY A 36 20.68 -17.45 -27.24
C GLY A 36 19.77 -18.58 -27.71
N GLN A 37 19.97 -19.81 -27.19
CA GLN A 37 19.23 -20.99 -27.61
C GLN A 37 17.93 -21.16 -26.81
N PRO A 38 16.91 -21.85 -27.38
CA PRO A 38 15.69 -22.19 -26.66
C PRO A 38 16.00 -22.97 -25.37
N ALA A 39 15.39 -22.55 -24.27
CA ALA A 39 15.52 -23.17 -22.97
C ALA A 39 14.16 -23.21 -22.24
N ARG A 40 14.09 -23.89 -21.10
CA ARG A 40 12.91 -23.88 -20.23
C ARG A 40 13.17 -22.98 -19.02
N ALA A 41 12.14 -22.26 -18.57
CA ALA A 41 12.25 -21.37 -17.43
C ALA A 41 12.62 -22.13 -16.13
N GLU A 42 13.53 -21.56 -15.35
CA GLU A 42 13.96 -22.15 -14.08
C GLU A 42 12.86 -22.04 -13.00
N ARG A 43 12.93 -22.96 -12.03
CA ARG A 43 11.96 -23.03 -10.93
C ARG A 43 12.64 -22.67 -9.61
N GLU A 44 12.44 -21.43 -9.19
CA GLU A 44 13.02 -20.91 -7.95
C GLU A 44 12.18 -21.20 -6.70
N ARG A 45 10.86 -21.26 -6.84
CA ARG A 45 9.94 -21.41 -5.71
C ARG A 45 8.92 -22.51 -5.93
N SER A 46 8.34 -22.99 -4.83
CA SER A 46 7.39 -24.12 -4.81
C SER A 46 5.98 -23.76 -4.40
N ASP A 47 5.76 -22.56 -3.88
CA ASP A 47 4.45 -22.09 -3.47
C ASP A 47 3.51 -21.92 -4.67
N VAL A 48 2.23 -22.27 -4.49
CA VAL A 48 1.21 -22.17 -5.53
C VAL A 48 0.52 -20.81 -5.52
N CYS A 49 0.35 -20.22 -4.34
CA CYS A 49 -0.33 -18.95 -4.14
C CYS A 49 0.35 -18.14 -3.04
N ALA A 50 0.66 -16.89 -3.34
CA ALA A 50 1.23 -15.93 -2.40
C ALA A 50 0.29 -14.73 -2.12
N VAL A 51 -0.97 -14.80 -2.58
CA VAL A 51 -1.95 -13.70 -2.41
C VAL A 51 -2.19 -13.35 -0.94
N PRO A 52 -2.33 -14.31 0.00
CA PRO A 52 -2.49 -13.96 1.42
C PRO A 52 -1.28 -13.21 1.99
N ALA A 53 -0.06 -13.65 1.67
CA ALA A 53 1.15 -12.98 2.10
C ALA A 53 1.30 -11.59 1.46
N ALA A 54 0.92 -11.44 0.19
CA ALA A 54 0.89 -10.15 -0.48
C ALA A 54 -0.11 -9.18 0.15
N GLY A 55 -1.20 -9.67 0.77
CA GLY A 55 -2.12 -8.86 1.57
C GLY A 55 -1.41 -8.16 2.75
N VAL A 56 -0.64 -8.93 3.52
CA VAL A 56 0.16 -8.39 4.64
C VAL A 56 1.18 -7.35 4.17
N VAL A 57 1.84 -7.61 3.03
CA VAL A 57 2.75 -6.63 2.42
C VAL A 57 1.98 -5.38 1.99
N GLY A 58 0.80 -5.53 1.39
CA GLY A 58 -0.06 -4.41 1.00
C GLY A 58 -0.48 -3.53 2.18
N GLU A 59 -0.86 -4.14 3.30
CA GLU A 59 -1.18 -3.42 4.55
C GLU A 59 0.03 -2.65 5.08
N ALA A 60 1.20 -3.27 5.11
CA ALA A 60 2.44 -2.62 5.54
C ALA A 60 2.81 -1.42 4.66
N MET A 61 2.71 -1.57 3.33
CA MET A 61 2.97 -0.49 2.40
C MET A 61 1.96 0.65 2.56
N LEU A 62 0.68 0.33 2.77
CA LEU A 62 -0.35 1.32 3.03
C LEU A 62 -0.07 2.10 4.33
N ALA A 63 0.33 1.40 5.40
CA ALA A 63 0.67 2.02 6.68
C ALA A 63 1.86 3.00 6.55
N LEU A 64 2.89 2.64 5.78
CA LEU A 64 4.03 3.54 5.52
C LEU A 64 3.60 4.83 4.80
N VAL A 65 2.78 4.71 3.74
CA VAL A 65 2.28 5.87 3.00
C VAL A 65 1.39 6.77 3.86
N LEU A 66 0.51 6.17 4.67
CA LEU A 66 -0.35 6.93 5.58
C LEU A 66 0.46 7.62 6.70
N ALA A 67 1.49 6.96 7.22
CA ALA A 67 2.37 7.56 8.22
C ALA A 67 3.15 8.75 7.66
N ASP A 68 3.65 8.66 6.41
CA ASP A 68 4.34 9.79 5.77
C ASP A 68 3.38 10.95 5.50
N ALA A 69 2.17 10.68 5.00
CA ALA A 69 1.14 11.70 4.82
C ALA A 69 0.72 12.37 6.14
N LEU A 70 0.63 11.60 7.23
CA LEU A 70 0.36 12.13 8.57
C LEU A 70 1.48 13.06 9.03
N ARG A 71 2.73 12.64 8.84
CA ARG A 71 3.91 13.43 9.18
C ARG A 71 4.03 14.69 8.32
N GLU A 72 3.74 14.62 7.03
CA GLU A 72 3.73 15.80 6.14
C GLU A 72 2.68 16.83 6.59
N LYS A 73 1.49 16.36 6.98
CA LYS A 73 0.39 17.23 7.40
C LYS A 73 0.60 17.85 8.79
N PHE A 74 1.12 17.10 9.75
CA PHE A 74 1.17 17.50 11.17
C PHE A 74 2.56 17.78 11.71
N GLY A 75 3.63 17.34 11.03
CA GLY A 75 5.01 17.54 11.46
C GLY A 75 5.32 16.92 12.82
N GLY A 76 6.25 17.55 13.54
CA GLY A 76 6.68 17.17 14.89
C GLY A 76 7.90 16.24 14.89
N ASP A 77 8.84 16.51 15.79
CA ASP A 77 10.02 15.66 16.02
C ASP A 77 9.70 14.53 17.02
N THR A 78 8.66 14.70 17.84
CA THR A 78 8.15 13.68 18.76
C THR A 78 6.67 13.38 18.51
N LEU A 79 6.23 12.20 18.96
CA LEU A 79 4.82 11.82 18.87
C LEU A 79 3.88 12.77 19.63
N ASN A 80 4.37 13.41 20.70
CA ASN A 80 3.57 14.35 21.48
C ASN A 80 3.31 15.64 20.70
N ASP A 81 4.32 16.15 19.98
CA ASP A 81 4.17 17.35 19.14
C ASP A 81 3.17 17.09 18.01
N MET A 82 3.32 15.96 17.32
CA MET A 82 2.41 15.53 16.26
C MET A 82 0.98 15.37 16.79
N ARG A 83 0.81 14.77 17.98
CA ARG A 83 -0.50 14.58 18.63
C ARG A 83 -1.17 15.92 18.93
N ALA A 84 -0.44 16.88 19.50
CA ALA A 84 -0.99 18.20 19.80
C ALA A 84 -1.44 18.94 18.52
N ALA A 85 -0.65 18.86 17.44
CA ALA A 85 -1.01 19.42 16.14
C ALA A 85 -2.27 18.75 15.54
N TRP A 86 -2.38 17.42 15.65
CA TRP A 86 -3.56 16.67 15.21
C TRP A 86 -4.82 17.02 16.01
N GLU A 87 -4.73 17.10 17.34
CA GLU A 87 -5.86 17.47 18.21
C GLU A 87 -6.36 18.89 17.92
N ALA A 88 -5.44 19.85 17.73
CA ALA A 88 -5.80 21.21 17.33
C ALA A 88 -6.48 21.25 15.95
N TYR A 89 -6.03 20.42 14.99
CA TYR A 89 -6.68 20.27 13.70
C TYR A 89 -8.12 19.76 13.83
N LEU A 90 -8.33 18.70 14.63
CA LEU A 90 -9.66 18.13 14.85
C LEU A 90 -10.59 19.13 15.54
N ALA A 91 -10.10 19.85 16.55
CA ALA A 91 -10.88 20.90 17.22
C ALA A 91 -11.34 21.98 16.24
N ARG A 92 -10.46 22.43 15.34
CA ARG A 92 -10.80 23.39 14.29
C ARG A 92 -11.85 22.83 13.32
N VAL A 93 -11.65 21.62 12.80
CA VAL A 93 -12.59 21.02 11.83
C VAL A 93 -13.96 20.79 12.45
N ASN A 94 -14.01 20.34 13.69
CA ASN A 94 -15.28 20.10 14.40
C ASN A 94 -15.97 21.38 14.88
N SER A 95 -15.25 22.51 14.95
CA SER A 95 -15.85 23.81 15.28
C SER A 95 -16.62 24.45 14.12
N VAL A 96 -16.51 23.88 12.91
CA VAL A 96 -17.25 24.34 11.74
C VAL A 96 -18.66 23.74 11.81
N GLU A 97 -19.65 24.56 12.18
CA GLU A 97 -21.06 24.22 11.95
C GLU A 97 -21.35 24.29 10.46
N PHE A 98 -21.64 23.14 9.86
CA PHE A 98 -22.30 23.11 8.56
C PHE A 98 -23.78 23.35 8.84
N GLY A 99 -24.27 24.55 8.52
CA GLY A 99 -25.68 24.87 8.65
C GLY A 99 -26.52 23.90 7.85
N ASP A 100 -27.60 23.42 8.44
CA ASP A 100 -28.59 22.56 7.77
C ASP A 100 -29.30 23.38 6.68
N GLU A 101 -28.94 23.17 5.41
CA GLU A 101 -29.80 23.46 4.25
C GLU A 101 -30.59 22.20 3.85
#